data_AF-A0A969MLA7-F1
#
_entry.id   AF-A0A969MLA7-F1
#
_cell.length_a   1.000
_cell.length_b   1.000
_cell.length_c   1.000
_cell.angle_alpha   90.00
_cell.angle_beta   90.00
_cell.angle_gamma   90.00
#
_symmetry.space_group_name_H-M   'P 1'
#
loop_
_entity.id
_entity.type
_entity.pdbx_description
1 polymer ?
#
loop_
_entity_poly.entity_id
_entity_poly.type
_entity_poly.pdbx_seq_one_letter_code
_entity_poly.pdbx_strand_id
1 'polypeptide(L)'
;PIILSRLIRLEFAGTPNPAAFPELRAMSRICSCALPSLIKLGYDQKGIKDLELQLITKLPTAHARLASSLALIGYYAFKLAQLSGVVSEEEVWAYLSLLCGEANEDESKKPSLDDFVDKLLILRSQTEVGEWNCRLITEDGNPENGNYKSLAVYLHGVWSLMSRYFKNNLPYSQKMIRQQIEKLGGKTYSKQKFHCDRDSSITYQRLKVNVRADVDGEIILPKAPEMVTRSCVEIPIGLLQERLSGFESDFERWDVTRRQSR
;
A
#
# COMPACT_ATOMS: atom_id res chain seq x y z
N PRO A 1 -0.84 -2.03 10.96
CA PRO A 1 -1.40 -3.14 10.14
C PRO A 1 -0.77 -4.51 10.46
N ILE A 2 -0.88 -4.97 11.72
CA ILE A 2 -0.47 -6.34 12.12
C ILE A 2 -1.70 -7.26 12.23
N ILE A 3 -2.91 -6.69 12.26
CA ILE A 3 -4.15 -7.42 12.58
C ILE A 3 -4.79 -8.01 11.32
N LEU A 4 -4.88 -7.27 10.20
CA LEU A 4 -5.45 -7.83 8.96
C LEU A 4 -4.60 -8.97 8.39
N SER A 5 -3.27 -8.94 8.55
CA SER A 5 -2.41 -10.08 8.15
C SER A 5 -2.50 -11.29 9.10
N ARG A 6 -3.32 -11.21 10.16
CA ARG A 6 -3.58 -12.29 11.13
C ARG A 6 -5.04 -12.77 11.06
N LEU A 7 -5.89 -12.10 10.30
CA LEU A 7 -7.29 -12.44 10.12
C LEU A 7 -7.45 -13.01 8.71
N ILE A 8 -7.95 -14.23 8.62
CA ILE A 8 -8.37 -14.82 7.35
C ILE A 8 -9.86 -14.58 7.25
N ARG A 9 -10.27 -13.81 6.24
CA ARG A 9 -11.67 -13.69 5.86
C ARG A 9 -12.03 -14.97 5.11
N LEU A 10 -13.04 -15.68 5.60
CA LEU A 10 -13.59 -16.85 4.94
C LEU A 10 -14.92 -16.40 4.32
N GLU A 11 -14.95 -16.24 3.01
CA GLU A 11 -16.21 -15.99 2.30
C GLU A 11 -16.81 -17.32 1.88
N PHE A 12 -18.12 -17.46 2.10
CA PHE A 12 -18.85 -18.63 1.63
C PHE A 12 -19.34 -18.37 0.21
N ALA A 13 -19.08 -19.30 -0.70
CA ALA A 13 -19.62 -19.23 -2.04
C ALA A 13 -21.15 -19.34 -2.01
N GLY A 14 -21.84 -18.29 -2.43
CA GLY A 14 -23.29 -18.28 -2.64
C GLY A 14 -24.12 -17.79 -1.46
N THR A 15 -25.44 -17.78 -1.67
CA THR A 15 -26.41 -17.35 -0.66
C THR A 15 -26.63 -18.46 0.37
N PRO A 16 -26.70 -18.14 1.68
CA PRO A 16 -27.00 -19.12 2.71
C PRO A 16 -28.29 -19.88 2.38
N ASN A 17 -28.26 -21.20 2.45
CA ASN A 17 -29.44 -22.05 2.33
C ASN A 17 -29.85 -22.55 3.74
N PRO A 18 -30.83 -21.92 4.40
CA PRO A 18 -31.23 -22.31 5.76
C PRO A 18 -31.75 -23.76 5.84
N ALA A 19 -32.29 -24.30 4.75
CA ALA A 19 -32.82 -25.65 4.72
C ALA A 19 -31.73 -26.73 4.82
N ALA A 20 -30.49 -26.42 4.42
CA ALA A 20 -29.33 -27.32 4.54
C ALA A 20 -28.71 -27.34 5.95
N PHE A 21 -29.17 -26.46 6.85
CA PHE A 21 -28.57 -26.34 8.19
C PHE A 21 -28.64 -27.61 9.06
N PRO A 22 -29.73 -28.41 9.04
CA PRO A 22 -29.77 -29.68 9.77
C PRO A 22 -28.75 -30.70 9.26
N GLU A 23 -28.57 -30.78 7.94
CA GLU A 23 -27.59 -31.64 7.29
C GLU A 23 -26.17 -31.21 7.65
N LEU A 24 -25.88 -29.90 7.61
CA LEU A 24 -24.60 -29.33 8.01
C LEU A 24 -24.27 -29.64 9.49
N ARG A 25 -25.26 -29.60 10.39
CA ARG A 25 -25.05 -30.04 11.79
C ARG A 25 -24.76 -31.54 11.89
N ALA A 26 -25.41 -32.38 11.10
CA ALA A 26 -25.16 -33.81 11.09
C ALA A 26 -23.72 -34.10 10.63
N MET A 27 -23.29 -33.47 9.55
CA MET A 27 -21.92 -33.59 9.02
C MET A 27 -20.87 -33.06 10.00
N SER A 28 -21.14 -31.93 10.66
CA SER A 28 -20.27 -31.37 11.70
C SER A 28 -20.01 -32.35 12.86
N ARG A 29 -21.01 -33.15 13.25
CA ARG A 29 -20.84 -34.17 14.30
C ARG A 29 -19.89 -35.28 13.84
N ILE A 30 -20.02 -35.73 12.59
CA ILE A 30 -19.14 -36.75 12.01
C ILE A 30 -17.71 -36.25 11.94
N CYS A 31 -17.49 -35.01 11.47
CA CYS A 31 -16.17 -34.38 11.48
C CYS A 31 -15.60 -34.23 12.90
N SER A 32 -16.45 -33.92 13.89
CA SER A 32 -16.03 -33.79 15.29
C SER A 32 -15.51 -35.11 15.87
N CYS A 33 -16.02 -36.26 15.42
CA CYS A 33 -15.51 -37.58 15.83
C CYS A 33 -14.07 -37.83 15.35
N ALA A 34 -13.62 -37.16 14.28
CA ALA A 34 -12.25 -37.25 13.77
C ALA A 34 -11.25 -36.38 14.54
N LEU A 35 -11.72 -35.48 15.41
CA LEU A 35 -10.87 -34.51 16.14
C LEU A 35 -9.76 -35.17 16.98
N PRO A 36 -9.98 -36.28 17.72
CA PRO A 36 -8.91 -36.93 18.47
C PRO A 36 -7.78 -37.44 17.57
N SER A 37 -8.14 -37.97 16.39
CA SER A 37 -7.16 -38.43 15.39
C SER A 37 -6.43 -37.25 14.76
N LEU A 38 -7.12 -36.14 14.51
CA LEU A 38 -6.51 -34.91 14.01
C LEU A 38 -5.49 -34.33 15.00
N ILE A 39 -5.82 -34.29 16.30
CA ILE A 39 -4.92 -33.80 17.35
C ILE A 39 -3.64 -34.64 17.43
N LYS A 40 -3.76 -35.97 17.24
CA LYS A 40 -2.60 -36.89 17.25
C LYS A 40 -1.60 -36.63 16.12
N LEU A 41 -2.01 -35.99 15.02
CA LEU A 41 -1.09 -35.63 13.93
C LEU A 41 -0.05 -34.60 14.37
N GLY A 42 -0.36 -33.78 15.38
CA GLY A 42 0.54 -32.73 15.85
C GLY A 42 0.83 -31.69 14.76
N TYR A 43 1.95 -30.97 14.90
CA TYR A 43 2.37 -29.93 13.97
C TYR A 43 3.29 -30.49 12.87
N ASP A 44 2.72 -30.80 11.70
CA ASP A 44 3.49 -31.21 10.52
C ASP A 44 4.01 -30.01 9.74
N GLN A 45 5.17 -29.50 10.14
CA GLN A 45 5.81 -28.35 9.50
C GLN A 45 6.11 -28.59 8.01
N LYS A 46 6.41 -29.83 7.62
CA LYS A 46 6.82 -30.14 6.24
C LYS A 46 5.61 -30.10 5.31
N GLY A 47 4.53 -30.81 5.69
CA GLY A 47 3.30 -30.81 4.91
C GLY A 47 2.67 -29.43 4.75
N ILE A 48 2.74 -28.59 5.80
CA ILE A 48 2.26 -27.20 5.73
C ILE A 48 3.10 -26.38 4.74
N LYS A 49 4.43 -26.50 4.78
CA LYS A 49 5.32 -25.78 3.85
C LYS A 49 5.12 -26.24 2.40
N ASP A 50 4.92 -27.52 2.17
CA ASP A 50 4.68 -28.05 0.84
C ASP A 50 3.37 -27.50 0.25
N LEU A 51 2.32 -27.36 1.08
CA LEU A 51 1.06 -26.72 0.68
C LEU A 51 1.22 -25.21 0.47
N GLU A 52 2.00 -24.54 1.32
CA GLU A 52 2.32 -23.11 1.18
C GLU A 52 2.98 -22.82 -0.17
N LEU A 53 3.97 -23.64 -0.58
CA LEU A 53 4.64 -23.48 -1.87
C LEU A 53 3.66 -23.60 -3.04
N GLN A 54 2.68 -24.50 -2.96
CA GLN A 54 1.64 -24.63 -3.98
C GLN A 54 0.72 -23.40 -4.00
N LEU A 55 0.26 -22.93 -2.83
CA LEU A 55 -0.63 -21.78 -2.72
C LEU A 55 0.03 -20.46 -3.15
N ILE A 56 1.34 -20.30 -2.91
CA ILE A 56 2.09 -19.11 -3.37
C ILE A 56 1.96 -18.93 -4.88
N THR A 57 1.97 -20.02 -5.66
CA THR A 57 1.83 -19.92 -7.13
C THR A 57 0.45 -19.41 -7.56
N LYS A 58 -0.57 -19.58 -6.71
CA LYS A 58 -1.95 -19.12 -6.92
C LYS A 58 -2.21 -17.71 -6.36
N LEU A 59 -1.23 -17.13 -5.67
CA LEU A 59 -1.30 -15.80 -5.04
C LEU A 59 -0.23 -14.87 -5.63
N PRO A 60 -0.29 -14.52 -6.93
CA PRO A 60 0.71 -13.66 -7.56
C PRO A 60 0.62 -12.20 -7.10
N THR A 61 -0.55 -11.76 -6.63
CA THR A 61 -0.81 -10.37 -6.21
C THR A 61 -0.95 -10.22 -4.70
N ALA A 62 -1.40 -11.25 -4.00
CA ALA A 62 -1.58 -11.22 -2.55
C ALA A 62 -0.27 -11.40 -1.76
N HIS A 63 -0.32 -11.05 -0.47
CA HIS A 63 0.85 -11.10 0.42
C HIS A 63 1.28 -12.55 0.74
N ALA A 64 2.57 -12.88 0.63
CA ALA A 64 3.12 -14.23 0.90
C ALA A 64 2.70 -14.82 2.27
N ARG A 65 2.54 -13.96 3.29
CA ARG A 65 2.04 -14.35 4.63
C ARG A 65 0.61 -14.93 4.63
N LEU A 66 -0.22 -14.54 3.66
CA LEU A 66 -1.55 -15.12 3.48
C LEU A 66 -1.45 -16.58 3.04
N ALA A 67 -0.51 -16.90 2.14
CA ALA A 67 -0.23 -18.27 1.73
C ALA A 67 0.17 -19.15 2.93
N SER A 68 1.07 -18.68 3.80
CA SER A 68 1.44 -19.42 5.01
C SER A 68 0.26 -19.65 5.96
N SER A 69 -0.64 -18.66 6.08
CA SER A 69 -1.79 -18.73 6.98
C SER A 69 -2.88 -19.66 6.41
N LEU A 70 -3.13 -19.59 5.11
CA LEU A 70 -4.03 -20.48 4.38
C LEU A 70 -3.48 -21.92 4.35
N ALA A 71 -2.16 -22.10 4.20
CA ALA A 71 -1.54 -23.42 4.19
C ALA A 71 -1.71 -24.14 5.53
N LEU A 72 -1.58 -23.43 6.65
CA LEU A 72 -1.79 -24.02 7.97
C LEU A 72 -3.22 -24.57 8.11
N ILE A 73 -4.23 -23.74 7.81
CA ILE A 73 -5.63 -24.13 7.94
C ILE A 73 -6.00 -25.18 6.89
N GLY A 74 -5.59 -24.97 5.64
CA GLY A 74 -5.83 -25.86 4.52
C GLY A 74 -5.27 -27.25 4.77
N TYR A 75 -4.05 -27.37 5.31
CA TYR A 75 -3.45 -28.66 5.62
C TYR A 75 -4.31 -29.47 6.59
N TYR A 76 -4.77 -28.85 7.69
CA TYR A 76 -5.64 -29.56 8.62
C TYR A 76 -7.06 -29.77 8.08
N ALA A 77 -7.55 -28.92 7.18
CA ALA A 77 -8.80 -29.16 6.47
C ALA A 77 -8.70 -30.40 5.57
N PHE A 78 -7.60 -30.58 4.83
CA PHE A 78 -7.31 -31.80 4.08
C PHE A 78 -7.25 -33.03 4.98
N LYS A 79 -6.55 -32.94 6.13
CA LYS A 79 -6.48 -34.05 7.08
C LYS A 79 -7.83 -34.38 7.70
N LEU A 80 -8.65 -33.38 7.99
CA LEU A 80 -10.00 -33.60 8.50
C LEU A 80 -10.90 -34.24 7.43
N ALA A 81 -10.80 -33.82 6.18
CA ALA A 81 -11.49 -34.44 5.05
C ALA A 81 -11.11 -35.93 4.92
N GLN A 82 -9.80 -36.24 4.91
CA GLN A 82 -9.28 -37.61 4.87
C GLN A 82 -9.78 -38.47 6.05
N LEU A 83 -9.79 -37.93 7.26
CA LEU A 83 -10.14 -38.67 8.47
C LEU A 83 -11.66 -38.86 8.64
N SER A 84 -12.46 -37.89 8.21
CA SER A 84 -13.92 -37.94 8.33
C SER A 84 -14.59 -38.67 7.16
N GLY A 85 -14.00 -38.61 5.97
CA GLY A 85 -14.58 -39.14 4.72
C GLY A 85 -15.83 -38.41 4.25
N VAL A 86 -16.19 -37.30 4.89
CA VAL A 86 -17.43 -36.55 4.63
C VAL A 86 -17.26 -35.53 3.51
N VAL A 87 -16.05 -34.98 3.37
CA VAL A 87 -15.70 -33.94 2.41
C VAL A 87 -14.55 -34.45 1.58
N SER A 88 -14.57 -34.19 0.28
CA SER A 88 -13.50 -34.63 -0.62
C SER A 88 -12.30 -33.68 -0.57
N GLU A 89 -11.11 -34.17 -0.91
CA GLU A 89 -9.92 -33.30 -1.01
C GLU A 89 -10.10 -32.25 -2.12
N GLU A 90 -10.78 -32.61 -3.21
CA GLU A 90 -11.09 -31.70 -4.30
C GLU A 90 -11.96 -30.53 -3.86
N GLU A 91 -12.95 -30.76 -2.99
CA GLU A 91 -13.81 -29.70 -2.43
C GLU A 91 -13.01 -28.73 -1.55
N VAL A 92 -12.11 -29.26 -0.71
CA VAL A 92 -11.20 -28.44 0.10
C VAL A 92 -10.29 -27.60 -0.79
N TRP A 93 -9.72 -28.19 -1.85
CA TRP A 93 -8.86 -27.49 -2.79
C TRP A 93 -9.62 -26.43 -3.60
N ALA A 94 -10.84 -26.73 -4.04
CA ALA A 94 -11.69 -25.79 -4.75
C ALA A 94 -12.00 -24.57 -3.88
N TYR A 95 -12.31 -24.78 -2.59
CA TYR A 95 -12.55 -23.69 -1.65
C TYR A 95 -11.29 -22.87 -1.37
N LEU A 96 -10.13 -23.51 -1.17
CA LEU A 96 -8.87 -22.77 -1.04
C LEU A 96 -8.55 -21.96 -2.29
N SER A 97 -8.83 -22.50 -3.48
CA SER A 97 -8.63 -21.79 -4.75
C SER A 97 -9.55 -20.58 -4.90
N LEU A 98 -10.80 -20.69 -4.45
CA LEU A 98 -11.75 -19.57 -4.38
C LEU A 98 -11.19 -18.45 -3.49
N LEU A 99 -10.76 -18.78 -2.27
CA LEU A 99 -10.17 -17.82 -1.33
C LEU A 99 -8.91 -17.15 -1.92
N CYS A 100 -8.11 -17.89 -2.68
CA CYS A 100 -6.98 -17.31 -3.40
C CYS A 100 -7.41 -16.34 -4.50
N GLY A 101 -8.47 -16.67 -5.26
CA GLY A 101 -9.06 -15.79 -6.27
C GLY A 101 -9.56 -14.49 -5.66
N GLU A 102 -10.37 -14.56 -4.61
CA GLU A 102 -10.88 -13.40 -3.88
C GLU A 102 -9.75 -12.55 -3.28
N ALA A 103 -8.74 -13.18 -2.66
CA ALA A 103 -7.59 -12.45 -2.13
C ALA A 103 -6.81 -11.70 -3.22
N ASN A 104 -6.79 -12.23 -4.45
CA ASN A 104 -6.19 -11.53 -5.59
C ASN A 104 -7.08 -10.40 -6.10
N GLU A 105 -8.42 -10.55 -6.02
CA GLU A 105 -9.41 -9.56 -6.46
C GLU A 105 -9.63 -8.40 -5.46
N ASP A 106 -9.61 -8.66 -4.16
CA ASP A 106 -9.75 -7.63 -3.11
C ASP A 106 -8.60 -6.61 -3.16
N GLU A 107 -7.42 -7.05 -3.58
CA GLU A 107 -6.28 -6.17 -3.87
C GLU A 107 -6.38 -5.43 -5.22
N SER A 108 -7.34 -5.80 -6.08
CA SER A 108 -7.54 -5.25 -7.43
C SER A 108 -8.57 -4.12 -7.51
N LYS A 109 -9.42 -3.95 -6.47
CA LYS A 109 -10.47 -2.94 -6.46
C LYS A 109 -9.91 -1.57 -6.04
N LYS A 110 -9.74 -0.71 -7.05
CA LYS A 110 -8.95 0.55 -7.09
C LYS A 110 -7.44 0.26 -7.09
N PRO A 111 -6.65 0.74 -8.08
CA PRO A 111 -5.22 0.46 -8.10
C PRO A 111 -4.62 0.91 -6.78
N SER A 112 -3.98 0.01 -6.03
CA SER A 112 -3.47 0.31 -4.69
C SER A 112 -2.54 1.54 -4.71
N LEU A 113 -1.86 1.76 -5.83
CA LEU A 113 -1.08 2.95 -6.13
C LEU A 113 -1.92 4.22 -6.26
N ASP A 114 -3.09 4.17 -6.91
CA ASP A 114 -3.99 5.33 -7.03
C ASP A 114 -4.54 5.74 -5.67
N ASP A 115 -5.00 4.78 -4.86
CA ASP A 115 -5.47 5.06 -3.49
C ASP A 115 -4.31 5.58 -2.60
N PHE A 116 -3.09 5.09 -2.82
CA PHE A 116 -1.90 5.63 -2.18
C PHE A 116 -1.64 7.09 -2.57
N VAL A 117 -1.73 7.43 -3.86
CA VAL A 117 -1.53 8.80 -4.33
C VAL A 117 -2.65 9.72 -3.84
N ASP A 118 -3.91 9.29 -3.87
CA ASP A 118 -5.05 10.05 -3.34
C ASP A 118 -4.84 10.38 -1.84
N LYS A 119 -4.44 9.38 -1.04
CA LYS A 119 -4.13 9.58 0.38
C LYS A 119 -2.89 10.44 0.62
N LEU A 120 -1.92 10.38 -0.28
CA LEU A 120 -0.73 11.26 -0.23
C LEU A 120 -1.14 12.72 -0.43
N LEU A 121 -2.04 13.00 -1.37
CA LEU A 121 -2.59 14.34 -1.60
C LEU A 121 -3.37 14.85 -0.38
N ILE A 122 -4.16 14.00 0.28
CA ILE A 122 -4.86 14.36 1.53
C ILE A 122 -3.86 14.75 2.62
N LEU A 123 -2.78 13.99 2.80
CA LEU A 123 -1.76 14.34 3.79
C LEU A 123 -1.03 15.64 3.43
N ARG A 124 -0.88 15.92 2.13
CA ARG A 124 -0.27 17.16 1.65
C ARG A 124 -1.17 18.37 1.90
N SER A 125 -2.47 18.28 1.66
CA SER A 125 -3.41 19.37 1.95
C SER A 125 -3.51 19.68 3.45
N GLN A 126 -3.28 18.67 4.30
CA GLN A 126 -3.16 18.83 5.76
C GLN A 126 -1.76 19.31 6.21
N THR A 127 -0.85 19.61 5.26
CA THR A 127 0.53 20.05 5.52
C THR A 127 1.35 19.02 6.32
N GLU A 128 0.94 17.74 6.36
CA GLU A 128 1.68 16.65 7.00
C GLU A 128 2.78 16.08 6.08
N VAL A 129 2.55 16.20 4.77
CA VAL A 129 3.53 15.87 3.73
C VAL A 129 3.80 17.12 2.89
N GLY A 130 5.06 17.32 2.52
CA GLY A 130 5.50 18.40 1.64
C GLY A 130 6.91 18.09 1.12
N GLU A 131 7.67 19.12 0.76
CA GLU A 131 9.01 18.98 0.15
C GLU A 131 10.05 18.23 1.02
N TRP A 132 9.79 18.06 2.32
CA TRP A 132 10.58 17.21 3.23
C TRP A 132 10.37 15.70 3.02
N ASN A 133 9.28 15.31 2.34
CA ASN A 133 8.86 13.92 2.16
C ASN A 133 8.48 13.59 0.71
N CYS A 134 8.13 14.57 -0.11
CA CYS A 134 7.57 14.40 -1.44
C CYS A 134 7.92 15.59 -2.34
N ARG A 135 8.50 15.35 -3.52
CA ARG A 135 8.97 16.40 -4.43
C ARG A 135 8.89 15.97 -5.89
N LEU A 136 8.45 16.88 -6.77
CA LEU A 136 8.51 16.67 -8.21
C LEU A 136 9.95 16.82 -8.73
N ILE A 137 10.38 15.89 -9.59
CA ILE A 137 11.66 15.91 -10.28
C ILE A 137 11.39 16.28 -11.73
N THR A 138 12.14 17.26 -12.25
CA THR A 138 12.14 17.61 -13.67
C THR A 138 13.26 16.92 -14.43
N GLU A 139 13.07 16.74 -15.75
CA GLU A 139 14.08 16.10 -16.62
C GLU A 139 15.40 16.88 -16.64
N ASP A 140 15.31 18.21 -16.67
CA ASP A 140 16.45 19.12 -16.76
C ASP A 140 17.01 19.54 -15.40
N GLY A 141 16.39 19.10 -14.30
CA GLY A 141 16.69 19.55 -12.95
C GLY A 141 16.26 21.00 -12.65
N ASN A 142 15.69 21.72 -13.64
CA ASN A 142 15.07 23.01 -13.43
C ASN A 142 13.57 22.84 -13.12
N PRO A 143 13.09 23.16 -11.91
CA PRO A 143 11.67 23.06 -11.56
C PRO A 143 10.80 24.07 -12.33
N GLU A 144 11.37 25.19 -12.79
CA GLU A 144 10.62 26.27 -13.46
C GLU A 144 10.08 25.90 -14.85
N ASN A 145 10.63 24.87 -15.48
CA ASN A 145 10.27 24.48 -16.84
C ASN A 145 8.97 23.65 -16.90
N GLY A 146 8.45 23.16 -15.77
CA GLY A 146 7.26 22.29 -15.73
C GLY A 146 7.43 20.91 -16.38
N ASN A 147 8.63 20.58 -16.88
CA ASN A 147 8.96 19.29 -17.50
C ASN A 147 9.20 18.21 -16.43
N TYR A 148 8.15 17.85 -15.69
CA TYR A 148 8.23 16.86 -14.62
C TYR A 148 8.39 15.46 -15.18
N LYS A 149 9.41 14.75 -14.70
CA LYS A 149 9.71 13.35 -15.02
C LYS A 149 9.00 12.38 -14.08
N SER A 150 9.09 12.67 -12.79
CA SER A 150 8.63 11.77 -11.74
C SER A 150 8.39 12.51 -10.42
N LEU A 151 7.59 11.90 -9.56
CA LEU A 151 7.40 12.30 -8.18
C LEU A 151 8.29 11.46 -7.27
N ALA A 152 9.26 12.09 -6.61
CA ALA A 152 10.04 11.44 -5.57
C ALA A 152 9.28 11.45 -4.25
N VAL A 153 9.19 10.27 -3.62
CA VAL A 153 8.51 10.08 -2.34
C VAL A 153 9.46 9.37 -1.38
N TYR A 154 9.78 10.01 -0.26
CA TYR A 154 10.47 9.39 0.87
C TYR A 154 9.51 8.43 1.58
N LEU A 155 9.42 7.21 1.05
CA LEU A 155 8.37 6.27 1.41
C LEU A 155 8.40 5.88 2.89
N HIS A 156 9.56 5.82 3.54
CA HIS A 156 9.64 5.48 4.96
C HIS A 156 8.96 6.54 5.85
N GLY A 157 9.22 7.84 5.59
CA GLY A 157 8.57 8.93 6.31
C GLY A 157 7.07 9.02 6.03
N VAL A 158 6.70 8.95 4.75
CA VAL A 158 5.29 8.98 4.32
C VAL A 158 4.51 7.78 4.87
N TRP A 159 5.09 6.58 4.86
CA TRP A 159 4.41 5.38 5.31
C TRP A 159 4.07 5.41 6.80
N SER A 160 4.93 6.01 7.63
CA SER A 160 4.65 6.24 9.05
C SER A 160 3.43 7.14 9.24
N LEU A 161 3.34 8.23 8.46
CA LEU A 161 2.20 9.15 8.49
C LEU A 161 0.92 8.49 7.97
N MET A 162 0.98 7.82 6.81
CA MET A 162 -0.17 7.08 6.27
C MET A 162 -0.66 6.03 7.25
N SER A 163 0.25 5.27 7.86
CA SER A 163 -0.07 4.29 8.88
C SER A 163 -0.67 4.93 10.12
N ARG A 164 -0.39 6.20 10.44
CA ARG A 164 -0.97 6.92 11.58
C ARG A 164 -2.37 7.44 11.30
N TYR A 165 -2.57 8.09 10.14
CA TYR A 165 -3.84 8.72 9.76
C TYR A 165 -4.88 7.74 9.20
N PHE A 166 -4.43 6.69 8.53
CA PHE A 166 -5.29 5.72 7.84
C PHE A 166 -5.16 4.31 8.42
N LYS A 167 -4.83 4.17 9.72
CA LYS A 167 -4.49 2.92 10.45
C LYS A 167 -5.29 1.66 10.05
N ASN A 168 -6.56 1.82 9.71
CA ASN A 168 -7.50 0.74 9.45
C ASN A 168 -7.95 0.62 7.98
N ASN A 169 -7.54 1.54 7.11
CA ASN A 169 -8.10 1.68 5.75
C ASN A 169 -7.05 1.55 4.64
N LEU A 170 -5.85 1.05 4.93
CA LEU A 170 -4.84 0.79 3.89
C LEU A 170 -4.91 -0.70 3.51
N PRO A 171 -5.50 -1.06 2.36
CA PRO A 171 -5.57 -2.46 1.94
C PRO A 171 -4.20 -3.01 1.53
N TYR A 172 -3.25 -2.14 1.19
CA TYR A 172 -1.94 -2.50 0.65
C TYR A 172 -0.78 -2.33 1.64
N SER A 173 0.35 -2.99 1.32
CA SER A 173 1.61 -2.89 2.06
C SER A 173 2.63 -1.97 1.36
N GLN A 174 3.63 -1.49 2.11
CA GLN A 174 4.73 -0.69 1.55
C GLN A 174 5.48 -1.45 0.44
N LYS A 175 5.64 -2.76 0.60
CA LYS A 175 6.29 -3.63 -0.38
C LYS A 175 5.48 -3.71 -1.68
N MET A 176 4.17 -3.81 -1.57
CA MET A 176 3.26 -3.86 -2.72
C MET A 176 3.31 -2.56 -3.53
N ILE A 177 3.28 -1.40 -2.86
CA ILE A 177 3.41 -0.09 -3.53
C ILE A 177 4.74 0.00 -4.28
N ARG A 178 5.84 -0.45 -3.68
CA ARG A 178 7.15 -0.50 -4.38
C ARG A 178 7.08 -1.37 -5.64
N GLN A 179 6.50 -2.55 -5.55
CA GLN A 179 6.36 -3.46 -6.69
C GLN A 179 5.46 -2.90 -7.79
N GLN A 180 4.37 -2.21 -7.45
CA GLN A 180 3.50 -1.57 -8.42
C GLN A 180 4.20 -0.40 -9.12
N ILE A 181 4.96 0.42 -8.38
CA ILE A 181 5.78 1.49 -8.95
C ILE A 181 6.80 0.92 -9.94
N GLU A 182 7.51 -0.14 -9.56
CA GLU A 182 8.49 -0.80 -10.42
C GLU A 182 7.88 -1.40 -11.69
N LYS A 183 6.74 -2.09 -11.57
CA LYS A 183 5.99 -2.64 -12.72
C LYS A 183 5.58 -1.57 -13.73
N LEU A 184 5.32 -0.35 -13.26
CA LEU A 184 4.91 0.78 -14.09
C LEU A 184 6.09 1.66 -14.55
N GLY A 185 7.34 1.17 -14.41
CA GLY A 185 8.55 1.86 -14.89
C GLY A 185 9.13 2.89 -13.92
N GLY A 186 8.64 2.94 -12.68
CA GLY A 186 9.20 3.77 -11.62
C GLY A 186 10.45 3.18 -10.95
N LYS A 187 11.16 3.98 -10.15
CA LYS A 187 12.37 3.56 -9.45
C LYS A 187 12.11 3.35 -7.97
N THR A 188 12.56 2.23 -7.40
CA THR A 188 12.27 1.89 -5.99
C THR A 188 13.37 2.28 -5.00
N TYR A 189 14.61 2.49 -5.47
CA TYR A 189 15.79 2.79 -4.64
C TYR A 189 16.58 4.01 -5.13
N SER A 190 15.89 5.06 -5.55
CA SER A 190 16.54 6.31 -5.95
C SER A 190 17.04 7.09 -4.74
N LYS A 191 18.00 8.00 -4.95
CA LYS A 191 18.47 8.95 -3.93
C LYS A 191 18.18 10.37 -4.40
N GLN A 192 17.38 11.09 -3.62
CA GLN A 192 16.94 12.44 -3.95
C GLN A 192 17.07 13.37 -2.76
N LYS A 193 17.20 14.67 -3.02
CA LYS A 193 17.32 15.71 -2.00
C LYS A 193 15.95 16.21 -1.57
N PHE A 194 15.67 16.16 -0.27
CA PHE A 194 14.45 16.66 0.37
C PHE A 194 14.81 17.75 1.39
N HIS A 195 13.85 18.59 1.79
CA HIS A 195 14.06 19.47 2.94
C HIS A 195 14.36 18.65 4.20
N CYS A 196 15.32 19.10 5.00
CA CYS A 196 15.76 18.38 6.19
C CYS A 196 14.61 18.21 7.20
N ASP A 197 13.85 19.29 7.42
CA ASP A 197 12.78 19.36 8.40
C ASP A 197 11.52 20.06 7.88
N ARG A 198 10.39 19.78 8.53
CA ARG A 198 9.06 20.30 8.19
C ARG A 198 8.93 21.80 8.47
N ASP A 199 9.43 22.25 9.62
CA ASP A 199 9.17 23.59 10.14
C ASP A 199 9.92 24.64 9.31
N SER A 200 11.17 24.38 8.95
CA SER A 200 11.97 25.19 8.03
C SER A 200 11.32 25.25 6.64
N SER A 201 10.81 24.13 6.14
CA SER A 201 10.10 24.09 4.85
C SER A 201 8.83 24.95 4.87
N ILE A 202 8.00 24.83 5.91
CA ILE A 202 6.76 25.61 6.04
C ILE A 202 7.09 27.09 6.25
N THR A 203 8.08 27.41 7.08
CA THR A 203 8.50 28.78 7.35
C THR A 203 9.02 29.45 6.09
N TYR A 204 9.84 28.75 5.31
CA TYR A 204 10.33 29.22 4.01
C TYR A 204 9.18 29.53 3.05
N GLN A 205 8.19 28.64 2.94
CA GLN A 205 7.01 28.85 2.10
C GLN A 205 6.18 30.05 2.57
N ARG A 206 6.00 30.22 3.89
CA ARG A 206 5.28 31.38 4.46
C ARG A 206 5.99 32.70 4.20
N LEU A 207 7.32 32.73 4.26
CA LEU A 207 8.11 33.93 4.00
C LEU A 207 8.16 34.30 2.52
N LYS A 208 8.08 33.32 1.61
CA LYS A 208 7.90 33.58 0.18
C LYS A 208 6.60 34.33 -0.12
N VAL A 209 5.52 33.97 0.57
CA VAL A 209 4.20 34.62 0.39
C VAL A 209 4.16 35.98 1.09
N ASN A 210 4.69 36.06 2.31
CA ASN A 210 4.70 37.29 3.10
C ASN A 210 6.07 37.95 3.04
N VAL A 211 6.40 38.51 1.88
CA VAL A 211 7.65 39.24 1.66
C VAL A 211 7.77 40.37 2.67
N ARG A 212 8.84 40.34 3.48
CA ARG A 212 9.13 41.37 4.47
C ARG A 212 10.20 42.30 3.93
N ALA A 213 10.02 43.60 4.16
CA ALA A 213 11.09 44.57 4.02
C ALA A 213 11.82 44.73 5.36
N ASP A 214 13.12 44.97 5.33
CA ASP A 214 13.89 45.34 6.50
C ASP A 214 13.63 46.80 6.91
N VAL A 215 14.37 47.27 7.92
CA VAL A 215 14.24 48.63 8.47
C VAL A 215 14.61 49.71 7.44
N ASP A 216 15.41 49.35 6.44
CA ASP A 216 15.88 50.22 5.37
C ASP A 216 15.00 50.11 4.10
N GLY A 217 13.96 49.28 4.13
CA GLY A 217 13.02 49.08 3.02
C GLY A 217 13.44 48.02 1.99
N GLU A 218 14.55 47.32 2.22
CA GLU A 218 15.06 46.28 1.33
C GLU A 218 14.31 44.96 1.53
N ILE A 219 14.04 44.26 0.43
CA ILE A 219 13.29 43.00 0.46
C ILE A 219 14.14 41.89 1.07
N ILE A 220 13.70 41.34 2.20
CA ILE A 220 14.33 40.19 2.84
C ILE A 220 13.95 38.94 2.05
N LEU A 221 14.90 38.44 1.26
CA LEU A 221 14.74 37.18 0.54
C LEU A 221 14.75 35.99 1.53
N PRO A 222 13.76 35.08 1.48
CA PRO A 222 13.72 33.95 2.37
C PRO A 222 14.89 32.99 2.09
N LYS A 223 15.60 32.59 3.14
CA LYS A 223 16.68 31.61 3.06
C LYS A 223 16.11 30.22 2.79
N ALA A 224 16.61 29.55 1.75
CA ALA A 224 16.18 28.20 1.40
C ALA A 224 16.48 27.19 2.54
N PRO A 225 15.60 26.20 2.78
CA PRO A 225 15.84 25.16 3.76
C PRO A 225 17.05 24.30 3.41
N GLU A 226 17.67 23.70 4.41
CA GLU A 226 18.73 22.73 4.18
C GLU A 226 18.18 21.47 3.51
N MET A 227 18.94 20.94 2.55
CA MET A 227 18.58 19.76 1.77
C MET A 227 19.34 18.53 2.25
N VAL A 228 18.64 17.42 2.48
CA VAL A 228 19.24 16.12 2.84
C VAL A 228 18.91 15.07 1.79
N THR A 229 19.92 14.29 1.40
CA THR A 229 19.74 13.17 0.47
C THR A 229 19.09 11.98 1.20
N ARG A 230 17.94 11.51 0.71
CA ARG A 230 17.23 10.34 1.25
C ARG A 230 16.94 9.32 0.15
N SER A 231 16.88 8.05 0.53
CA SER A 231 16.42 6.98 -0.37
C SER A 231 14.91 7.06 -0.55
N CYS A 232 14.45 7.08 -1.79
CA CYS A 232 13.06 7.35 -2.15
C CYS A 232 12.60 6.46 -3.31
N VAL A 233 11.29 6.45 -3.50
CA VAL A 233 10.65 5.89 -4.69
C VAL A 233 10.32 7.01 -5.67
N GLU A 234 10.49 6.77 -6.96
CA GLU A 234 10.11 7.69 -8.04
C GLU A 234 8.89 7.13 -8.76
N ILE A 235 7.76 7.84 -8.66
CA ILE A 235 6.52 7.52 -9.35
C ILE A 235 6.53 8.26 -10.70
N PRO A 236 6.45 7.57 -11.84
CA PRO A 236 6.42 8.21 -13.15
C PRO A 236 5.28 9.21 -13.29
N ILE A 237 5.54 10.35 -13.92
CA ILE A 237 4.55 11.43 -14.03
C ILE A 237 3.30 11.02 -14.81
N GLY A 238 3.43 10.09 -15.76
CA GLY A 238 2.32 9.55 -16.55
C GLY A 238 1.22 8.91 -15.69
N LEU A 239 1.55 8.47 -14.47
CA LEU A 239 0.60 7.90 -13.51
C LEU A 239 -0.12 8.96 -12.66
N LEU A 240 0.30 10.22 -12.78
CA LEU A 240 -0.12 11.33 -11.93
C LEU A 240 -0.87 12.42 -12.69
N GLN A 241 -1.11 12.26 -14.00
CA GLN A 241 -1.57 13.35 -14.88
C GLN A 241 -2.76 14.16 -14.34
N GLU A 242 -3.84 13.52 -13.91
CA GLU A 242 -5.02 14.22 -13.36
C GLU A 242 -4.81 14.76 -11.93
N ARG A 243 -3.75 14.30 -11.26
CA ARG A 243 -3.42 14.59 -9.85
C ARG A 243 -2.22 15.53 -9.71
N LEU A 244 -1.61 15.92 -10.83
CA LEU A 244 -0.33 16.63 -10.89
C LEU A 244 -0.43 18.02 -10.27
N SER A 245 -1.53 18.72 -10.51
CA SER A 245 -1.84 20.02 -9.91
C SER A 245 -1.84 19.99 -8.37
N GLY A 246 -2.20 18.87 -7.76
CA GLY A 246 -2.13 18.70 -6.30
C GLY A 246 -0.72 18.56 -5.75
N PHE A 247 0.27 18.28 -6.62
CA PHE A 247 1.69 18.20 -6.28
C PHE A 247 2.50 19.41 -6.75
N GLU A 248 1.99 20.15 -7.73
CA GLU A 248 2.46 21.49 -8.03
C GLU A 248 2.19 22.38 -6.82
N SER A 249 3.20 23.15 -6.43
CA SER A 249 2.99 24.17 -5.42
C SER A 249 2.20 25.28 -6.12
N ASP A 250 0.95 25.55 -5.69
CA ASP A 250 0.03 26.60 -6.22
C ASP A 250 0.62 28.03 -6.32
N PHE A 251 1.89 28.22 -5.98
CA PHE A 251 2.53 29.52 -5.82
C PHE A 251 3.62 29.81 -6.87
N GLU A 252 3.94 28.89 -7.79
CA GLU A 252 4.91 29.14 -8.87
C GLU A 252 4.34 29.96 -10.05
N ARG A 253 3.01 30.20 -10.08
CA ARG A 253 2.40 31.07 -11.11
C ARG A 253 2.72 32.56 -10.98
N TRP A 254 3.35 33.01 -9.89
CA TRP A 254 3.59 34.44 -9.68
C TRP A 254 4.78 35.01 -10.47
N ASP A 255 5.80 34.20 -10.78
CA ASP A 255 7.01 34.69 -11.48
C ASP A 255 6.84 34.84 -12.99
N VAL A 256 5.92 34.10 -13.61
CA VAL A 256 5.69 34.17 -15.06
C VAL A 256 4.97 35.46 -15.46
N THR A 257 4.04 35.95 -14.63
CA THR A 257 3.27 37.17 -14.92
C THR A 257 4.06 38.48 -14.80
N ARG A 258 5.19 38.53 -14.08
CA ARG A 258 6.01 39.76 -13.97
C ARG A 258 7.12 39.88 -15.01
N ARG A 259 7.54 38.78 -15.65
CA ARG A 259 8.53 38.84 -16.74
C ARG A 259 7.94 39.28 -18.09
N GLN A 260 6.62 39.34 -18.23
CA GLN A 260 5.96 39.88 -19.43
C GLN A 260 5.54 41.37 -19.29
N SER A 261 5.77 41.99 -18.14
CA SER A 261 5.38 43.40 -17.88
C SER A 261 6.59 44.29 -17.51
N ARG A 262 7.76 43.99 -18.05
CA ARG A 262 8.92 44.90 -18.08
C ARG A 262 9.45 45.04 -19.50
#